data_AF-A0A6A4AYN0-F1
#
_entry.id   AF-A0A6A4AYN0-F1
#
_cell.length_a   1.000
_cell.length_b   1.000
_cell.length_c   1.000
_cell.angle_alpha   90.00
_cell.angle_beta   90.00
_cell.angle_gamma   90.00
#
_symmetry.space_group_name_H-M   'P 1'
#
loop_
_entity.id
_entity.type
_entity.pdbx_description
1 polymer ?
#
loop_
_entity_poly.entity_id
_entity_poly.type
_entity_poly.pdbx_seq_one_letter_code
_entity_poly.pdbx_strand_id
1 'polypeptide(L)'
;MTGAIELNGSERVTKTFRAVTSYVAQEDTLLGSFTVAETMNMAARLSLPNSVVMTDIHSRVESVMDAMGLGACRNTLVGDIFRKGLSGGQKRRLRIAIELLSNPSILILDEPTSGLDSSSAHNVMKYILKLCGEGKNVVCTIHQPSSLVYDMFTNVIVLSGGETVYCGSRTYMIPHFSGIGFQCPKYMNPAEYFVNLVNTDFEDRVDITKLVHAYSQSTVKKLLLDQLSADRTTLQHLPDIELRASSAMRQFSVLMYRNLINNISNPGIYWIRLFMYFCLSFMVGTMYLSTNDDLTEEDLVPLLFYVQAFLVFMSVAVLPFFIEQRAVFARERANSSLSVVSYVCANF
;
A
#
# COMPACT_ATOMS: atom_id res chain seq x y z
N MET A 1 -25.40 -7.19 2.14
CA MET A 1 -25.37 -6.86 0.70
C MET A 1 -24.98 -8.11 -0.06
N THR A 2 -25.84 -8.58 -0.96
CA THR A 2 -25.57 -9.67 -1.89
C THR A 2 -25.32 -9.08 -3.26
N GLY A 3 -24.32 -9.58 -3.98
CA GLY A 3 -23.98 -9.11 -5.31
C GLY A 3 -22.93 -10.02 -5.94
N ALA A 4 -23.01 -10.18 -7.26
CA ALA A 4 -22.01 -10.90 -8.04
C ALA A 4 -20.99 -9.89 -8.60
N ILE A 5 -19.71 -10.25 -8.56
CA ILE A 5 -18.65 -9.52 -9.24
C ILE A 5 -18.23 -10.38 -10.43
N GLU A 6 -18.16 -9.77 -11.60
CA GLU A 6 -17.76 -10.44 -12.83
C GLU A 6 -16.45 -9.87 -13.36
N LEU A 7 -15.66 -10.74 -13.99
CA LEU A 7 -14.39 -10.43 -14.63
C LEU A 7 -14.48 -10.97 -16.07
N ASN A 8 -14.37 -10.08 -17.06
CA ASN A 8 -14.49 -10.41 -18.49
C ASN A 8 -15.72 -11.29 -18.82
N GLY A 9 -16.89 -10.94 -18.26
CA GLY A 9 -18.16 -11.64 -18.51
C GLY A 9 -18.37 -12.93 -17.70
N SER A 10 -17.41 -13.34 -16.88
CA SER A 10 -17.48 -14.54 -16.04
C SER A 10 -17.50 -14.21 -14.55
N GLU A 11 -18.12 -15.06 -13.72
CA GLU A 11 -18.17 -14.84 -12.27
C GLU A 11 -16.76 -14.87 -11.64
N ARG A 12 -16.53 -14.02 -10.64
CA ARG A 12 -15.23 -13.88 -9.99
C ARG A 12 -14.80 -15.16 -9.27
N VAL A 13 -13.82 -15.85 -9.85
CA VAL A 13 -13.02 -16.87 -9.15
C VAL A 13 -11.97 -16.20 -8.26
N THR A 14 -12.04 -16.40 -6.95
CA THR A 14 -11.20 -15.70 -5.95
C THR A 14 -9.69 -15.85 -6.20
N LYS A 15 -9.24 -17.02 -6.65
CA LYS A 15 -7.81 -17.27 -6.93
C LYS A 15 -7.32 -16.46 -8.13
N THR A 16 -8.01 -16.60 -9.26
CA THR A 16 -7.72 -15.88 -10.50
C THR A 16 -7.80 -14.37 -10.28
N PHE A 17 -8.82 -13.91 -9.54
CA PHE A 17 -8.97 -12.49 -9.21
C PHE A 17 -7.78 -11.93 -8.43
N ARG A 18 -7.28 -12.65 -7.43
CA ARG A 18 -6.07 -12.27 -6.68
C ARG A 18 -4.81 -12.31 -7.54
N ALA A 19 -4.78 -13.13 -8.58
CA ALA A 19 -3.63 -13.20 -9.48
C ALA A 19 -3.57 -12.02 -10.46
N VAL A 20 -4.73 -11.51 -10.89
CA VAL A 20 -4.82 -10.41 -11.87
C VAL A 20 -4.99 -9.03 -11.24
N THR A 21 -5.26 -8.96 -9.93
CA THR A 21 -5.54 -7.71 -9.21
C THR A 21 -4.46 -7.43 -8.18
N SER A 22 -4.04 -6.17 -8.05
CA SER A 22 -3.28 -5.70 -6.88
C SER A 22 -3.98 -4.53 -6.20
N TYR A 23 -3.79 -4.43 -4.88
CA TYR A 23 -4.39 -3.42 -4.02
C TYR A 23 -3.33 -2.57 -3.33
N VAL A 24 -3.45 -1.25 -3.43
CA VAL A 24 -2.59 -0.29 -2.71
C VAL A 24 -3.44 0.42 -1.68
N ALA A 25 -3.17 0.16 -0.40
CA ALA A 25 -3.86 0.83 0.71
C ALA A 25 -3.49 2.33 0.81
N GLN A 26 -4.31 3.10 1.52
CA GLN A 26 -4.04 4.51 1.84
C GLN A 26 -2.76 4.64 2.67
N GLU A 27 -2.75 4.00 3.85
CA GLU A 27 -1.61 3.93 4.75
C GLU A 27 -0.80 2.67 4.45
N ASP A 28 0.40 2.87 3.91
CA ASP A 28 1.29 1.77 3.53
C ASP A 28 2.70 2.07 4.06
N THR A 29 3.16 1.24 4.99
CA THR A 29 4.48 1.39 5.59
C THR A 29 5.56 0.80 4.68
N LEU A 30 6.60 1.58 4.44
CA LEU A 30 7.82 1.16 3.77
C LEU A 30 8.97 1.22 4.77
N LEU A 31 9.93 0.30 4.63
CA LEU A 31 11.15 0.33 5.44
C LEU A 31 12.03 1.50 4.98
N GLY A 32 12.21 2.50 5.86
CA GLY A 32 12.94 3.73 5.53
C GLY A 32 14.45 3.56 5.31
N SER A 33 15.01 2.46 5.82
CA SER A 33 16.47 2.22 5.87
C SER A 33 17.07 1.74 4.54
N PHE A 34 16.24 1.44 3.54
CA PHE A 34 16.67 0.94 2.24
C PHE A 34 16.53 2.00 1.15
N THR A 35 17.29 1.84 0.08
CA THR A 35 17.12 2.62 -1.15
C THR A 35 15.90 2.17 -1.94
N VAL A 36 15.47 2.99 -2.90
CA VAL A 36 14.38 2.66 -3.83
C VAL A 36 14.67 1.37 -4.59
N ALA A 37 15.88 1.25 -5.15
CA ALA A 37 16.29 0.07 -5.88
C ALA A 37 16.31 -1.18 -5.01
N GLU A 38 16.87 -1.12 -3.80
CA GLU A 38 16.88 -2.27 -2.87
C GLU A 38 15.46 -2.69 -2.50
N THR A 39 14.60 -1.73 -2.20
CA THR A 39 13.19 -1.98 -1.85
C THR A 39 12.46 -2.69 -2.98
N MET A 40 12.58 -2.18 -4.22
CA MET A 40 11.93 -2.79 -5.38
C MET A 40 12.52 -4.17 -5.71
N ASN A 41 13.83 -4.35 -5.61
CA ASN A 41 14.47 -5.65 -5.86
C ASN A 41 14.06 -6.70 -4.82
N MET A 42 14.01 -6.34 -3.53
CA MET A 42 13.52 -7.23 -2.49
C MET A 42 12.04 -7.58 -2.70
N ALA A 43 11.20 -6.58 -2.99
CA ALA A 43 9.79 -6.80 -3.29
C ALA A 43 9.59 -7.74 -4.48
N ALA A 44 10.32 -7.52 -5.58
CA ALA A 44 10.26 -8.38 -6.77
C ALA A 44 10.71 -9.81 -6.44
N ARG A 45 11.74 -9.97 -5.60
CA ARG A 45 12.23 -11.29 -5.19
C ARG A 45 11.22 -12.05 -4.33
N LEU A 46 10.40 -11.35 -3.55
CA LEU A 46 9.34 -11.91 -2.71
C LEU A 46 8.07 -12.23 -3.49
N SER A 47 7.67 -11.36 -4.43
CA SER A 47 6.41 -11.49 -5.17
C SER A 47 6.50 -12.42 -6.39
N LEU A 48 7.64 -12.46 -7.08
CA LEU A 48 7.78 -13.22 -8.32
C LEU A 48 8.08 -14.71 -8.08
N PRO A 49 7.55 -15.62 -8.93
CA PRO A 49 7.84 -17.05 -8.86
C PRO A 49 9.34 -17.36 -9.01
N ASN A 50 9.76 -18.51 -8.49
CA ASN A 50 11.14 -18.98 -8.61
C ASN A 50 11.59 -19.27 -10.05
N SER A 51 10.65 -19.47 -10.97
CA SER A 51 10.95 -19.73 -12.39
C SER A 51 11.53 -18.52 -13.12
N VAL A 52 11.37 -17.32 -12.57
CA VAL A 52 11.86 -16.07 -13.19
C VAL A 52 13.35 -15.89 -12.88
N VAL A 53 14.15 -15.70 -13.92
CA VAL A 53 15.60 -15.52 -13.82
C VAL A 53 15.92 -14.15 -13.22
N MET A 54 17.05 -14.04 -12.51
CA MET A 54 17.46 -12.78 -11.86
C MET A 54 17.60 -11.60 -12.84
N THR A 55 18.05 -11.87 -14.07
CA THR A 55 18.13 -10.85 -15.14
C THR A 55 16.77 -10.27 -15.48
N ASP A 56 15.74 -11.11 -15.55
CA ASP A 56 14.37 -10.69 -15.85
C ASP A 56 13.76 -9.93 -14.68
N ILE A 57 14.09 -10.32 -13.45
CA ILE A 57 13.70 -9.59 -12.23
C ILE A 57 14.27 -8.17 -12.29
N HIS A 58 15.57 -8.01 -12.56
CA HIS A 58 16.20 -6.70 -12.67
C HIS A 58 15.59 -5.88 -13.81
N SER A 59 15.44 -6.45 -15.00
CA SER A 59 14.82 -5.76 -16.15
C SER A 59 13.40 -5.27 -15.83
N ARG A 60 12.62 -6.08 -15.11
CA ARG A 60 11.27 -5.70 -14.68
C ARG A 60 11.27 -4.60 -13.64
N VAL A 61 12.19 -4.64 -12.68
CA VAL A 61 12.37 -3.57 -11.68
C VAL A 61 12.72 -2.25 -12.37
N GLU A 62 13.63 -2.26 -13.34
CA GLU A 62 13.99 -1.06 -14.13
C GLU A 62 12.78 -0.52 -14.89
N SER A 63 12.09 -1.40 -15.63
CA SER A 63 10.92 -1.01 -16.43
C SER A 63 9.82 -0.35 -15.57
N VAL A 64 9.53 -0.91 -14.40
CA VAL A 64 8.52 -0.34 -13.48
C VAL A 64 9.03 0.96 -12.84
N MET A 65 10.32 1.03 -12.51
CA MET A 65 10.94 2.23 -11.95
C MET A 65 10.86 3.41 -12.93
N ASP A 66 11.11 3.15 -14.21
CA ASP A 66 10.99 4.12 -15.29
C ASP A 66 9.52 4.48 -15.57
N ALA A 67 8.62 3.49 -15.57
CA ALA A 67 7.19 3.72 -15.75
C ALA A 67 6.62 4.68 -14.70
N MET A 68 7.11 4.61 -13.46
CA MET A 68 6.70 5.49 -12.36
C MET A 68 7.60 6.73 -12.19
N GLY A 69 8.59 6.93 -13.06
CA GLY A 69 9.50 8.08 -13.03
C GLY A 69 10.31 8.18 -11.73
N LEU A 70 10.80 7.03 -11.24
CA LEU A 70 11.60 6.90 -10.02
C LEU A 70 13.10 6.73 -10.31
N GLY A 71 13.53 6.68 -11.57
CA GLY A 71 14.93 6.46 -11.96
C GLY A 71 15.92 7.45 -11.33
N ALA A 72 15.56 8.74 -11.23
CA ALA A 72 16.39 9.75 -10.58
C ALA A 72 16.59 9.52 -9.07
N CYS A 73 15.69 8.77 -8.42
CA CYS A 73 15.70 8.49 -6.99
C CYS A 73 16.16 7.05 -6.68
N ARG A 74 16.69 6.32 -7.66
CA ARG A 74 17.09 4.90 -7.55
C ARG A 74 17.91 4.59 -6.30
N ASN A 75 18.93 5.40 -6.04
CA ASN A 75 19.90 5.22 -4.94
C ASN A 75 19.57 6.11 -3.74
N THR A 76 18.41 6.77 -3.72
CA THR A 76 17.94 7.56 -2.59
C THR A 76 17.29 6.64 -1.57
N LEU A 77 17.56 6.88 -0.28
CA LEU A 77 16.87 6.19 0.80
C LEU A 77 15.37 6.52 0.78
N VAL A 78 14.53 5.52 1.06
CA VAL A 78 13.10 5.72 1.24
C VAL A 78 12.85 6.73 2.36
N GLY A 79 13.61 6.62 3.45
CA GLY A 79 13.55 7.50 4.60
C GLY A 79 12.35 7.23 5.50
N ASP A 80 12.54 7.50 6.77
CA ASP A 80 11.56 7.35 7.85
C ASP A 80 11.31 8.72 8.51
N ILE A 81 10.75 8.72 9.72
CA ILE A 81 10.47 9.94 10.49
C ILE A 81 11.78 10.59 11.00
N PHE A 82 12.82 9.79 11.23
CA PHE A 82 14.12 10.21 11.77
C PHE A 82 15.14 10.54 10.68
N ARG A 83 14.96 10.00 9.48
CA ARG A 83 15.87 10.10 8.33
C ARG A 83 15.14 10.60 7.12
N LYS A 84 15.54 11.78 6.65
CA LYS A 84 15.05 12.35 5.41
C LYS A 84 15.35 11.41 4.24
N GLY A 85 14.35 11.16 3.41
CA GLY A 85 14.45 10.36 2.20
C GLY A 85 13.59 10.94 1.09
N LEU A 86 12.79 10.09 0.45
CA LEU A 86 11.88 10.46 -0.62
C LEU A 86 10.83 11.49 -0.19
N SER A 87 10.41 12.33 -1.14
CA SER A 87 9.22 13.19 -0.96
C SER A 87 7.94 12.35 -0.85
N GLY A 88 6.86 12.92 -0.29
CA GLY A 88 5.58 12.21 -0.16
C GLY A 88 5.08 11.63 -1.48
N GLY A 89 5.11 12.41 -2.57
CA GLY A 89 4.71 11.96 -3.90
C GLY A 89 5.63 10.87 -4.48
N GLN A 90 6.93 10.91 -4.19
CA GLN A 90 7.86 9.85 -4.57
C GLN A 90 7.59 8.56 -3.78
N LYS A 91 7.36 8.65 -2.46
CA LYS A 91 6.97 7.47 -1.65
C LYS A 91 5.66 6.85 -2.16
N ARG A 92 4.69 7.66 -2.55
CA ARG A 92 3.42 7.17 -3.11
C ARG A 92 3.62 6.43 -4.44
N ARG A 93 4.44 6.99 -5.34
CA ARG A 93 4.81 6.31 -6.59
C ARG A 93 5.56 5.01 -6.33
N LEU A 94 6.43 4.95 -5.32
CA LEU A 94 7.13 3.73 -4.93
C LEU A 94 6.18 2.64 -4.42
N ARG A 95 5.17 2.98 -3.60
CA ARG A 95 4.14 2.02 -3.15
C ARG A 95 3.40 1.40 -4.33
N ILE A 96 2.98 2.23 -5.28
CA ILE A 96 2.33 1.77 -6.52
C ILE A 96 3.31 0.92 -7.36
N ALA A 97 4.57 1.34 -7.48
CA ALA A 97 5.60 0.62 -8.23
C ALA A 97 5.83 -0.79 -7.68
N ILE A 98 5.86 -0.97 -6.35
CA ILE A 98 6.02 -2.29 -5.72
C ILE A 98 4.92 -3.25 -6.17
N GLU A 99 3.68 -2.77 -6.23
CA GLU A 99 2.54 -3.56 -6.64
C GLU A 99 2.49 -3.84 -8.15
N LEU A 100 3.06 -2.95 -8.96
CA LEU A 100 3.21 -3.18 -10.40
C LEU A 100 4.24 -4.26 -10.74
N LEU A 101 5.11 -4.66 -9.80
CA LEU A 101 6.09 -5.72 -10.02
C LEU A 101 5.42 -7.06 -10.32
N SER A 102 4.20 -7.32 -9.85
CA SER A 102 3.43 -8.52 -10.21
C SER A 102 2.77 -8.45 -11.59
N ASN A 103 2.87 -7.28 -12.27
CA ASN A 103 2.20 -6.96 -13.56
C ASN A 103 0.68 -7.24 -13.51
N PRO A 104 -0.05 -6.70 -12.52
CA PRO A 104 -1.48 -6.94 -12.38
C PRO A 104 -2.23 -6.29 -13.55
N SER A 105 -3.33 -6.89 -14.02
CA SER A 105 -4.20 -6.29 -15.03
C SER A 105 -5.13 -5.23 -14.43
N ILE A 106 -5.50 -5.41 -13.16
CA ILE A 106 -6.37 -4.51 -12.40
C ILE A 106 -5.59 -3.96 -11.21
N LEU A 107 -5.59 -2.65 -11.04
CA LEU A 107 -4.96 -1.96 -9.92
C LEU A 107 -6.02 -1.21 -9.14
N ILE A 108 -6.14 -1.52 -7.85
CA ILE A 108 -7.07 -0.85 -6.93
C ILE A 108 -6.25 0.04 -6.02
N LEU A 109 -6.50 1.35 -6.04
CA LEU A 109 -5.77 2.35 -5.29
C LEU A 109 -6.68 3.04 -4.29
N ASP A 110 -6.41 2.86 -3.01
CA ASP A 110 -7.16 3.53 -1.96
C ASP A 110 -6.52 4.89 -1.63
N GLU A 111 -7.20 5.98 -1.97
CA GLU A 111 -6.76 7.37 -1.81
C GLU A 111 -5.34 7.67 -2.32
N PRO A 112 -5.02 7.49 -3.62
CA PRO A 112 -3.68 7.68 -4.16
C PRO A 112 -3.12 9.09 -3.97
N THR A 113 -3.96 10.09 -3.78
CA THR A 113 -3.57 11.51 -3.68
C THR A 113 -3.56 12.06 -2.25
N SER A 114 -3.92 11.27 -1.25
CA SER A 114 -4.05 11.73 0.14
C SER A 114 -2.68 12.10 0.74
N GLY A 115 -2.65 13.21 1.50
CA GLY A 115 -1.42 13.76 2.09
C GLY A 115 -0.42 14.37 1.10
N LEU A 116 -0.83 14.58 -0.16
CA LEU A 116 -0.01 15.24 -1.18
C LEU A 116 -0.51 16.65 -1.47
N ASP A 117 0.40 17.55 -1.83
CA ASP A 117 0.04 18.83 -2.42
C ASP A 117 -0.54 18.64 -3.84
N SER A 118 -1.28 19.64 -4.34
CA SER A 118 -1.98 19.59 -5.63
C SER A 118 -1.07 19.24 -6.81
N SER A 119 0.19 19.69 -6.80
CA SER A 119 1.14 19.43 -7.88
C SER A 119 1.67 17.99 -7.84
N SER A 120 2.01 17.49 -6.64
CA SER A 120 2.41 16.10 -6.45
C SER A 120 1.28 15.13 -6.77
N ALA A 121 0.05 15.43 -6.35
CA ALA A 121 -1.13 14.63 -6.65
C ALA A 121 -1.37 14.52 -8.16
N HIS A 122 -1.33 15.65 -8.88
CA HIS A 122 -1.47 15.67 -10.34
C HIS A 122 -0.38 14.84 -11.03
N ASN A 123 0.87 14.94 -10.57
CA ASN A 123 1.97 14.15 -11.11
C ASN A 123 1.78 12.64 -10.88
N VAL A 124 1.33 12.22 -9.69
CA VAL A 124 1.00 10.81 -9.41
C VAL A 124 -0.10 10.31 -10.36
N MET A 125 -1.17 11.09 -10.53
CA MET A 125 -2.28 10.74 -11.41
C MET A 125 -1.88 10.68 -12.89
N LYS A 126 -0.93 11.52 -13.33
CA LYS A 126 -0.36 11.44 -14.68
C LYS A 126 0.32 10.10 -14.96
N TYR A 127 1.07 9.55 -14.00
CA TYR A 127 1.67 8.22 -14.13
C TYR A 127 0.60 7.13 -14.13
N ILE A 128 -0.42 7.25 -13.29
CA ILE A 128 -1.55 6.31 -13.28
C ILE A 128 -2.27 6.31 -14.64
N LEU A 129 -2.53 7.49 -15.21
CA LEU A 129 -3.17 7.61 -16.52
C LEU A 129 -2.29 7.00 -17.64
N LYS A 130 -0.96 7.12 -17.54
CA LYS A 130 -0.03 6.45 -18.46
C LYS A 130 -0.19 4.93 -18.40
N LEU A 131 -0.27 4.35 -17.19
CA LEU A 131 -0.51 2.91 -17.03
C LEU A 131 -1.84 2.48 -17.64
N CYS A 132 -2.89 3.30 -17.50
CA CYS A 132 -4.16 3.05 -18.17
C CYS A 132 -4.02 3.02 -19.70
N GLY A 133 -3.22 3.94 -20.27
CA GLY A 133 -2.88 3.96 -21.70
C GLY A 133 -2.10 2.72 -22.18
N GLU A 134 -1.39 2.05 -21.28
CA GLU A 134 -0.69 0.78 -21.52
C GLU A 134 -1.60 -0.46 -21.36
N GLY A 135 -2.91 -0.24 -21.14
CA GLY A 135 -3.91 -1.31 -21.04
C GLY A 135 -4.18 -1.82 -19.62
N LYS A 136 -3.77 -1.08 -18.58
CA LYS A 136 -4.13 -1.39 -17.18
C LYS A 136 -5.50 -0.82 -16.82
N ASN A 137 -6.28 -1.57 -16.06
CA ASN A 137 -7.53 -1.08 -15.48
C ASN A 137 -7.25 -0.56 -14.07
N VAL A 138 -7.44 0.74 -13.83
CA VAL A 138 -7.20 1.34 -12.51
C VAL A 138 -8.52 1.81 -11.90
N VAL A 139 -8.79 1.37 -10.68
CA VAL A 139 -9.91 1.83 -9.85
C VAL A 139 -9.31 2.54 -8.65
N CYS A 140 -9.77 3.76 -8.36
CA CYS A 140 -9.28 4.49 -7.20
C CYS A 140 -10.36 5.26 -6.46
N THR A 141 -10.20 5.40 -5.15
CA THR A 141 -10.99 6.28 -4.29
C THR A 141 -10.24 7.61 -4.14
N ILE A 142 -10.91 8.76 -4.25
CA ILE A 142 -10.27 10.07 -4.06
C ILE A 142 -11.21 10.97 -3.26
N HIS A 143 -10.77 11.39 -2.07
CA HIS A 143 -11.59 12.17 -1.14
C HIS A 143 -11.92 13.58 -1.66
N GLN A 144 -10.94 14.30 -2.22
CA GLN A 144 -11.13 15.66 -2.74
C GLN A 144 -10.14 15.93 -3.90
N PRO A 145 -10.50 15.62 -5.16
CA PRO A 145 -9.60 15.86 -6.29
C PRO A 145 -9.59 17.35 -6.67
N SER A 146 -8.41 17.87 -6.98
CA SER A 146 -8.29 19.17 -7.65
C SER A 146 -8.92 19.11 -9.04
N SER A 147 -9.30 20.27 -9.59
CA SER A 147 -9.85 20.36 -10.95
C SER A 147 -8.95 19.69 -12.00
N LEU A 148 -7.63 19.87 -11.87
CA LEU A 148 -6.63 19.23 -12.74
C LEU A 148 -6.63 17.70 -12.67
N VAL A 149 -6.88 17.13 -11.48
CA VAL A 149 -6.99 15.68 -11.30
C VAL A 149 -8.33 15.18 -11.80
N TYR A 150 -9.40 15.92 -11.53
CA TYR A 150 -10.75 15.59 -12.00
C TYR A 150 -10.81 15.46 -13.53
N ASP A 151 -10.12 16.33 -14.26
CA ASP A 151 -10.08 16.27 -15.73
C ASP A 151 -9.40 15.02 -16.30
N MET A 152 -8.61 14.30 -15.49
CA MET A 152 -7.97 13.05 -15.88
C MET A 152 -8.88 11.82 -15.77
N PHE A 153 -10.05 11.93 -15.14
CA PHE A 153 -10.94 10.78 -14.96
C PHE A 153 -11.67 10.43 -16.26
N THR A 154 -11.66 9.14 -16.59
CA THR A 154 -12.46 8.56 -17.67
C THR A 154 -13.91 8.36 -17.22
N ASN A 155 -14.07 7.63 -16.11
CA ASN A 155 -15.34 7.33 -15.47
C ASN A 155 -15.31 7.79 -14.01
N VAL A 156 -16.46 8.20 -13.50
CA VAL A 156 -16.65 8.68 -12.13
C VAL A 156 -17.78 7.89 -11.48
N ILE A 157 -17.57 7.47 -10.23
CA ILE A 157 -18.58 6.85 -9.39
C ILE A 157 -18.76 7.75 -8.16
N VAL A 158 -20.00 8.15 -7.90
CA VAL A 158 -20.38 8.95 -6.74
C VAL A 158 -21.27 8.09 -5.86
N LEU A 159 -20.83 7.89 -4.61
CA LEU A 159 -21.52 7.10 -3.60
C LEU A 159 -21.94 8.01 -2.45
N SER A 160 -23.13 7.77 -1.89
CA SER A 160 -23.59 8.41 -0.66
C SER A 160 -24.44 7.44 0.16
N GLY A 161 -24.15 7.29 1.46
CA GLY A 161 -24.86 6.35 2.33
C GLY A 161 -24.80 4.87 1.89
N GLY A 162 -23.82 4.48 1.06
CA GLY A 162 -23.74 3.15 0.44
C GLY A 162 -24.54 2.97 -0.85
N GLU A 163 -25.30 3.99 -1.27
CA GLU A 163 -26.07 4.01 -2.51
C GLU A 163 -25.29 4.68 -3.65
N THR A 164 -25.53 4.22 -4.89
CA THR A 164 -24.91 4.81 -6.08
C THR A 164 -25.75 5.97 -6.60
N VAL A 165 -25.18 7.17 -6.52
CA VAL A 165 -25.82 8.40 -6.98
C VAL A 165 -25.49 8.69 -8.43
N TYR A 166 -24.27 8.35 -8.86
CA TYR A 166 -23.87 8.45 -10.27
C TYR A 166 -22.79 7.42 -10.58
N CYS A 167 -22.87 6.79 -11.75
CA CYS A 167 -21.80 5.98 -12.29
C CYS A 167 -21.81 6.08 -13.82
N GLY A 168 -20.70 6.53 -14.40
CA GLY A 168 -20.56 6.70 -15.84
C GLY A 168 -19.38 7.58 -16.22
N SER A 169 -19.28 7.92 -17.51
CA SER A 169 -18.24 8.82 -18.00
C SER A 169 -18.29 10.20 -17.32
N ARG A 170 -17.13 10.77 -17.02
CA ARG A 170 -17.01 12.13 -16.45
C ARG A 170 -17.78 13.17 -17.27
N THR A 171 -17.73 13.08 -18.60
CA THR A 171 -18.31 14.06 -19.52
C THR A 171 -19.83 14.18 -19.38
N TYR A 172 -20.51 13.09 -19.04
CA TYR A 172 -21.98 13.07 -18.87
C TYR A 172 -22.43 13.51 -17.48
N MET A 173 -21.53 13.70 -16.53
CA MET A 173 -21.89 13.99 -15.14
C MET A 173 -22.57 15.36 -15.00
N ILE A 174 -21.95 16.42 -15.55
CA ILE A 174 -22.53 17.78 -15.47
C ILE A 174 -23.90 17.86 -16.16
N PRO A 175 -24.09 17.37 -17.40
CA PRO A 175 -25.41 17.32 -18.04
C PRO A 175 -26.44 16.52 -17.24
N HIS A 176 -26.04 15.40 -16.63
CA HIS A 176 -26.94 14.56 -15.84
C HIS A 176 -27.50 15.33 -14.64
N PHE A 177 -26.64 15.92 -13.80
CA PHE A 177 -27.08 16.69 -12.64
C PHE A 177 -27.82 17.97 -13.03
N SER A 178 -27.43 18.63 -14.12
CA SER A 178 -28.16 19.78 -14.66
C SER A 178 -29.59 19.43 -15.06
N GLY A 179 -29.82 18.22 -15.59
CA GLY A 179 -31.16 17.72 -15.93
C GLY A 179 -32.05 17.44 -14.72
N ILE A 180 -31.45 17.24 -13.54
CA ILE A 180 -32.16 17.03 -12.26
C ILE A 180 -32.42 18.38 -11.56
N GLY A 181 -31.85 19.48 -12.06
CA GLY A 181 -31.99 20.83 -11.50
C GLY A 181 -30.78 21.33 -10.72
N PHE A 182 -29.67 20.57 -10.71
CA PHE A 182 -28.43 20.94 -10.02
C PHE A 182 -27.37 21.39 -11.03
N GLN A 183 -27.27 22.71 -11.24
CA GLN A 183 -26.29 23.30 -12.15
C GLN A 183 -24.99 23.61 -11.40
N CYS A 184 -23.88 23.03 -11.87
CA CYS A 184 -22.55 23.36 -11.38
C CYS A 184 -22.16 24.79 -11.81
N PRO A 185 -21.78 25.68 -10.88
CA PRO A 185 -21.29 27.01 -11.22
C PRO A 185 -20.02 26.96 -12.10
N LYS A 186 -19.88 27.91 -13.03
CA LYS A 186 -18.82 27.91 -14.06
C LYS A 186 -17.38 27.97 -13.51
N TYR A 187 -17.18 28.58 -12.33
CA TYR A 187 -15.86 28.77 -11.72
C TYR A 187 -15.66 27.90 -10.47
N MET A 188 -16.53 26.91 -10.26
CA MET A 188 -16.41 25.97 -9.15
C MET A 188 -15.81 24.65 -9.66
N ASN A 189 -15.02 23.98 -8.82
CA ASN A 189 -14.53 22.64 -9.11
C ASN A 189 -15.72 21.67 -9.16
N PRO A 190 -15.99 21.00 -10.29
CA PRO A 190 -17.14 20.09 -10.39
C PRO A 190 -17.09 18.96 -9.37
N ALA A 191 -15.91 18.41 -9.10
CA ALA A 191 -15.78 17.32 -8.13
C ALA A 191 -16.19 17.76 -6.71
N GLU A 192 -15.75 18.94 -6.30
CA GLU A 192 -16.09 19.51 -4.99
C GLU A 192 -17.59 19.85 -4.91
N TYR A 193 -18.15 20.43 -5.97
CA TYR A 193 -19.59 20.71 -6.04
C TYR A 193 -20.42 19.43 -5.87
N PHE A 194 -20.08 18.37 -6.61
CA PHE A 194 -20.84 17.12 -6.52
C PHE A 194 -20.63 16.41 -5.19
N VAL A 195 -19.41 16.37 -4.64
CA VAL A 195 -19.17 15.79 -3.30
C VAL A 195 -19.98 16.53 -2.23
N ASN A 196 -20.01 17.86 -2.26
CA ASN A 196 -20.81 18.66 -1.34
C ASN A 196 -22.32 18.42 -1.53
N LEU A 197 -22.76 18.23 -2.78
CA LEU A 197 -24.17 17.95 -3.10
C LEU A 197 -24.67 16.62 -2.51
N VAL A 198 -23.83 15.59 -2.48
CA VAL A 198 -24.19 14.27 -1.92
C VAL A 198 -23.90 14.12 -0.43
N ASN A 199 -23.23 15.08 0.18
CA ASN A 199 -22.87 15.01 1.59
C ASN A 199 -24.12 15.19 2.47
N THR A 200 -24.39 14.22 3.34
CA THR A 200 -25.54 14.19 4.25
C THR A 200 -25.39 15.04 5.51
N ASP A 201 -24.17 15.45 5.82
CA ASP A 201 -23.83 15.89 7.18
C ASP A 201 -24.08 17.40 7.41
N PHE A 202 -24.38 18.16 6.35
CA PHE A 202 -24.59 19.61 6.39
C PHE A 202 -26.08 20.01 6.24
N GLU A 203 -26.43 21.21 6.74
CA GLU A 203 -27.82 21.64 7.02
C GLU A 203 -28.73 21.78 5.79
N ASP A 204 -28.18 21.95 4.58
CA ASP A 204 -28.93 22.10 3.33
C ASP A 204 -29.16 20.75 2.63
N ARG A 205 -30.16 20.01 3.10
CA ARG A 205 -30.44 18.63 2.66
C ARG A 205 -30.97 18.58 1.23
N VAL A 206 -30.17 18.03 0.33
CA VAL A 206 -30.69 17.41 -0.90
C VAL A 206 -31.15 15.99 -0.57
N ASP A 207 -32.38 15.67 -0.98
CA ASP A 207 -32.94 14.33 -0.78
C ASP A 207 -32.23 13.33 -1.70
N ILE A 208 -31.26 12.60 -1.13
CA ILE A 208 -30.43 11.62 -1.86
C ILE A 208 -31.29 10.56 -2.53
N THR A 209 -32.44 10.21 -1.94
CA THR A 209 -33.36 9.24 -2.55
C THR A 209 -33.85 9.71 -3.92
N LYS A 210 -34.05 11.01 -4.10
CA LYS A 210 -34.40 11.60 -5.40
C LYS A 210 -33.25 11.50 -6.39
N LEU A 211 -32.01 11.74 -5.95
CA LEU A 211 -30.83 11.62 -6.81
C LEU A 211 -30.61 10.16 -7.27
N VAL A 212 -30.69 9.21 -6.33
CA VAL A 212 -30.57 7.77 -6.62
C VAL A 212 -31.67 7.32 -7.59
N HIS A 213 -32.91 7.74 -7.34
CA HIS A 213 -34.03 7.42 -8.23
C HIS A 213 -33.85 8.05 -9.63
N ALA A 214 -33.41 9.32 -9.70
CA ALA A 214 -33.14 9.98 -10.97
C ALA A 214 -32.04 9.28 -11.77
N TYR A 215 -30.95 8.86 -11.12
CA TYR A 215 -29.92 8.05 -11.75
C TYR A 215 -30.46 6.69 -12.22
N SER A 216 -31.32 6.05 -11.42
CA SER A 216 -31.92 4.76 -11.77
C SER A 216 -32.72 4.78 -13.06
N GLN A 217 -33.35 5.92 -13.39
CA GLN A 217 -34.15 6.13 -14.60
C GLN A 217 -33.36 6.77 -15.75
N SER A 218 -32.12 7.21 -15.48
CA SER A 218 -31.31 7.97 -16.42
C SER A 218 -30.89 7.17 -17.66
N THR A 219 -30.66 7.88 -18.76
CA THR A 219 -30.06 7.33 -19.98
C THR A 219 -28.64 6.82 -19.74
N VAL A 220 -27.89 7.45 -18.83
CA VAL A 220 -26.52 7.07 -18.48
C VAL A 220 -26.49 5.66 -17.90
N LYS A 221 -27.40 5.33 -16.97
CA LYS A 221 -27.50 3.98 -16.41
C LYS A 221 -27.91 2.95 -17.44
N LYS A 222 -28.86 3.28 -18.33
CA LYS A 222 -29.28 2.38 -19.42
C LYS A 222 -28.10 2.06 -20.34
N LEU A 223 -27.37 3.08 -20.79
CA LEU A 223 -26.18 2.91 -21.64
C LEU A 223 -25.11 2.05 -20.96
N LEU A 224 -24.90 2.24 -19.65
CA LEU A 224 -23.96 1.42 -18.87
C LEU A 224 -24.41 -0.05 -18.81
N LEU A 225 -25.70 -0.31 -18.59
CA LEU A 225 -26.25 -1.68 -18.57
C LEU A 225 -26.16 -2.34 -19.94
N ASP A 226 -26.41 -1.58 -21.01
CA ASP A 226 -26.29 -2.06 -22.39
C ASP A 226 -24.83 -2.45 -22.68
N GLN A 227 -23.86 -1.61 -22.29
CA GLN A 227 -22.43 -1.90 -22.40
C GLN A 227 -22.03 -3.15 -21.62
N LEU A 228 -22.47 -3.29 -20.36
CA LEU A 228 -22.21 -4.49 -19.56
C LEU A 228 -22.78 -5.76 -20.22
N SER A 229 -23.97 -5.67 -20.81
CA SER A 229 -24.59 -6.81 -21.51
C SER A 229 -23.84 -7.18 -22.80
N ALA A 230 -23.34 -6.19 -23.54
CA ALA A 230 -22.51 -6.39 -24.72
C ALA A 230 -21.15 -7.01 -24.34
N ASP A 231 -20.51 -6.50 -23.29
CA ASP A 231 -19.22 -7.00 -22.80
C ASP A 231 -19.33 -8.46 -22.33
N ARG A 232 -20.42 -8.84 -21.65
CA ARG A 232 -20.69 -10.22 -21.24
C ARG A 232 -20.76 -11.21 -22.40
N THR A 233 -21.21 -10.77 -23.57
CA THR A 233 -21.35 -11.62 -24.75
C THR A 233 -20.10 -11.62 -25.63
N THR A 234 -19.35 -10.52 -25.62
CA THR A 234 -18.19 -10.32 -26.49
C THR A 234 -16.89 -10.79 -25.86
N LEU A 235 -16.73 -10.63 -24.54
CA LEU A 235 -15.49 -10.95 -23.84
C LEU A 235 -15.39 -12.44 -23.54
N GLN A 236 -14.21 -13.00 -23.80
CA GLN A 236 -13.91 -14.39 -23.50
C GLN A 236 -13.43 -14.55 -22.05
N HIS A 237 -13.77 -15.70 -21.47
CA HIS A 237 -13.33 -16.13 -20.15
C HIS A 237 -11.79 -16.11 -20.07
N LEU A 238 -11.25 -15.45 -19.05
CA LEU A 238 -9.81 -15.48 -18.76
C LEU A 238 -9.44 -16.90 -18.30
N PRO A 239 -8.40 -17.55 -18.84
CA PRO A 239 -7.94 -18.82 -18.30
C PRO A 239 -7.63 -18.70 -16.81
N ASP A 240 -7.80 -19.78 -16.04
CA ASP A 240 -7.49 -19.77 -14.61
C ASP A 240 -6.00 -19.54 -14.40
N ILE A 241 -5.66 -18.32 -13.98
CA ILE A 241 -4.29 -17.93 -13.63
C ILE A 241 -4.11 -18.12 -12.13
N GLU A 242 -3.29 -19.09 -11.74
CA GLU A 242 -2.82 -19.19 -10.35
C GLU A 242 -1.47 -18.47 -10.20
N LEU A 243 -1.43 -17.47 -9.33
CA LEU A 243 -0.18 -16.81 -8.96
C LEU A 243 0.67 -17.81 -8.16
N ARG A 244 1.72 -18.35 -8.77
CA ARG A 244 2.64 -19.26 -8.07
C ARG A 244 3.50 -18.46 -7.09
N ALA A 245 3.34 -18.77 -5.81
CA ALA A 245 4.17 -18.21 -4.76
C ALA A 245 5.66 -18.47 -5.01
N SER A 246 6.52 -17.53 -4.60
CA SER A 246 7.94 -17.82 -4.41
C SER A 246 8.13 -18.90 -3.34
N SER A 247 9.19 -19.70 -3.45
CA SER A 247 9.43 -20.77 -2.46
C SER A 247 9.66 -20.19 -1.06
N ALA A 248 9.18 -20.89 -0.03
CA ALA A 248 9.37 -20.51 1.37
C ALA A 248 10.85 -20.28 1.74
N MET A 249 11.79 -21.04 1.16
CA MET A 249 13.22 -20.90 1.42
C MET A 249 13.83 -19.62 0.81
N ARG A 250 13.41 -19.26 -0.42
CA ARG A 250 13.78 -17.97 -1.03
C ARG A 250 13.21 -16.80 -0.24
N GLN A 251 11.95 -16.90 0.18
CA GLN A 251 11.33 -15.87 1.04
C GLN A 251 12.12 -15.71 2.34
N PHE A 252 12.43 -16.82 3.01
CA PHE A 252 13.25 -16.80 4.23
C PHE A 252 14.61 -16.13 4.01
N SER A 253 15.35 -16.51 2.96
CA SER A 253 16.67 -15.92 2.67
C SER A 253 16.60 -14.41 2.41
N VAL A 254 15.60 -13.95 1.64
CA VAL A 254 15.42 -12.52 1.36
C VAL A 254 15.01 -11.76 2.62
N LEU A 255 14.11 -12.31 3.44
CA LEU A 255 13.67 -11.71 4.69
C LEU A 255 14.81 -11.64 5.71
N MET A 256 15.61 -12.70 5.83
CA MET A 256 16.77 -12.74 6.71
C MET A 256 17.81 -11.70 6.32
N TYR A 257 18.13 -11.61 5.02
CA TYR A 257 19.02 -10.58 4.48
C TYR A 257 18.49 -9.17 4.76
N ARG A 258 17.20 -8.94 4.51
CA ARG A 258 16.52 -7.67 4.80
C ARG A 258 16.61 -7.32 6.27
N ASN A 259 16.31 -8.25 7.17
CA ASN A 259 16.34 -8.01 8.61
C ASN A 259 17.75 -7.72 9.11
N LEU A 260 18.75 -8.46 8.64
CA LEU A 260 20.14 -8.24 9.02
C LEU A 260 20.61 -6.83 8.65
N ILE A 261 20.37 -6.41 7.40
CA ILE A 261 20.74 -5.06 6.96
C ILE A 261 19.93 -4.01 7.70
N ASN A 262 18.63 -4.22 7.89
CA ASN A 262 17.79 -3.28 8.62
C ASN A 262 18.31 -3.06 10.06
N ASN A 263 18.75 -4.13 10.72
CA ASN A 263 19.31 -4.06 12.08
C ASN A 263 20.67 -3.35 12.11
N ILE A 264 21.55 -3.60 11.14
CA ILE A 264 22.85 -2.94 11.05
C ILE A 264 22.69 -1.46 10.71
N SER A 265 21.81 -1.14 9.77
CA SER A 265 21.60 0.21 9.25
C SER A 265 20.70 1.08 10.14
N ASN A 266 19.97 0.52 11.10
CA ASN A 266 19.22 1.29 12.12
C ASN A 266 19.96 1.28 13.46
N PRO A 267 20.92 2.20 13.64
CA PRO A 267 21.81 2.13 14.77
C PRO A 267 21.14 2.46 16.10
N GLY A 268 20.05 3.22 16.07
CA GLY A 268 19.39 3.71 17.27
C GLY A 268 18.86 2.60 18.19
N ILE A 269 18.44 1.45 17.66
CA ILE A 269 17.88 0.40 18.54
C ILE A 269 18.93 -0.67 18.84
N TYR A 270 19.68 -1.12 17.83
CA TYR A 270 20.66 -2.18 17.99
C TYR A 270 21.90 -1.72 18.77
N TRP A 271 22.51 -0.58 18.40
CA TRP A 271 23.73 -0.11 19.09
C TRP A 271 23.44 0.47 20.47
N ILE A 272 22.31 1.16 20.65
CA ILE A 272 21.92 1.61 22.00
C ILE A 272 21.71 0.40 22.91
N ARG A 273 21.11 -0.69 22.41
CA ARG A 273 20.98 -1.94 23.17
C ARG A 273 22.34 -2.53 23.53
N LEU A 274 23.25 -2.64 22.57
CA LEU A 274 24.61 -3.16 22.81
C LEU A 274 25.36 -2.31 23.85
N PHE A 275 25.24 -0.99 23.73
CA PHE A 275 25.84 -0.05 24.67
C PHE A 275 25.22 -0.16 26.07
N MET A 276 23.89 -0.28 26.19
CA MET A 276 23.22 -0.51 27.47
C MET A 276 23.69 -1.81 28.13
N TYR A 277 23.87 -2.90 27.37
CA TYR A 277 24.45 -4.14 27.90
C TYR A 277 25.88 -3.95 28.40
N PHE A 278 26.71 -3.22 27.65
CA PHE A 278 28.07 -2.90 28.08
C PHE A 278 28.08 -2.08 29.37
N CYS A 279 27.29 -1.01 29.45
CA CYS A 279 27.19 -0.17 30.66
C CYS A 279 26.69 -0.95 31.86
N LEU A 280 25.71 -1.85 31.69
CA LEU A 280 25.23 -2.69 32.77
C LEU A 280 26.30 -3.68 33.23
N SER A 281 26.94 -4.38 32.29
CA SER A 281 28.01 -5.32 32.61
C SER A 281 29.15 -4.63 33.34
N PHE A 282 29.47 -3.40 32.94
CA PHE A 282 30.46 -2.56 33.60
C PHE A 282 30.00 -2.18 35.01
N MET A 283 28.78 -1.66 35.18
CA MET A 283 28.22 -1.27 36.47
C MET A 283 28.20 -2.44 37.46
N VAL A 284 27.67 -3.59 37.04
CA VAL A 284 27.64 -4.82 37.84
C VAL A 284 29.06 -5.27 38.18
N GLY A 285 29.98 -5.28 37.20
CA GLY A 285 31.38 -5.63 37.44
C GLY A 285 32.07 -4.71 38.44
N THR A 286 31.79 -3.41 38.40
CA THR A 286 32.36 -2.43 39.35
C THR A 286 31.75 -2.50 40.75
N MET A 287 30.48 -2.91 40.88
CA MET A 287 29.80 -3.03 42.18
C MET A 287 30.47 -4.08 43.08
N TYR A 288 31.01 -5.14 42.49
CA TYR A 288 31.68 -6.24 43.20
C TYR A 288 33.20 -6.11 43.22
N LEU A 289 33.76 -4.99 42.72
CA LEU A 289 35.21 -4.76 42.64
C LEU A 289 35.83 -4.43 44.00
N SER A 290 35.08 -3.78 44.90
CA SER A 290 35.57 -3.36 46.23
C SER A 290 35.23 -4.33 47.36
N THR A 291 34.42 -5.36 47.10
CA THR A 291 33.83 -6.23 48.14
C THR A 291 34.46 -7.63 48.19
N ASN A 292 35.24 -8.05 47.18
CA ASN A 292 35.64 -9.44 47.01
C ASN A 292 37.16 -9.67 47.08
N ASP A 293 37.61 -10.30 48.17
CA ASP A 293 38.72 -11.27 48.14
C ASP A 293 38.20 -12.72 48.06
N ASP A 294 36.98 -13.01 48.54
CA ASP A 294 36.29 -14.32 48.47
C ASP A 294 34.78 -14.14 48.14
N LEU A 295 34.32 -14.68 47.00
CA LEU A 295 32.92 -14.65 46.56
C LEU A 295 32.05 -15.59 47.41
N THR A 296 31.03 -15.08 48.10
CA THR A 296 30.07 -15.91 48.87
C THR A 296 28.80 -16.25 48.08
N GLU A 297 28.10 -17.34 48.46
CA GLU A 297 26.84 -17.75 47.84
C GLU A 297 25.72 -16.69 47.98
N GLU A 298 25.78 -15.88 49.04
CA GLU A 298 24.81 -14.81 49.32
C GLU A 298 24.91 -13.64 48.34
N ASP A 299 26.10 -13.38 47.75
CA ASP A 299 26.33 -12.32 46.77
C ASP A 299 25.99 -12.76 45.32
N LEU A 300 26.12 -14.06 45.04
CA LEU A 300 25.84 -14.64 43.72
C LEU A 300 24.35 -14.62 43.38
N VAL A 301 23.47 -14.79 44.37
CA VAL A 301 22.02 -14.83 44.15
C VAL A 301 21.47 -13.47 43.67
N PRO A 302 21.75 -12.33 44.32
CA PRO A 302 21.35 -11.00 43.83
C PRO A 302 21.95 -10.65 42.46
N LEU A 303 23.20 -11.06 42.20
CA LEU A 303 23.86 -10.86 40.91
C LEU A 303 23.08 -11.54 39.77
N LEU A 304 22.81 -12.84 39.91
CA LEU A 304 22.07 -13.61 38.91
C LEU A 304 20.65 -13.08 38.73
N PHE A 305 19.99 -12.71 39.82
CA PHE A 305 18.66 -12.10 39.76
C PHE A 305 18.67 -10.78 38.98
N TYR A 306 19.65 -9.91 39.22
CA TYR A 306 19.76 -8.63 38.54
C TYR A 306 20.01 -8.79 37.04
N VAL A 307 20.91 -9.71 36.65
CA VAL A 307 21.17 -10.03 35.24
C VAL A 307 19.90 -10.56 34.57
N GLN A 308 19.19 -11.50 35.21
CA GLN A 308 17.97 -12.08 34.65
C GLN A 308 16.86 -11.03 34.51
N ALA A 309 16.63 -10.22 35.55
CA ALA A 309 15.63 -9.16 35.52
C ALA A 309 15.90 -8.16 34.39
N PHE A 310 17.17 -7.77 34.20
CA PHE A 310 17.55 -6.86 33.13
C PHE A 310 17.34 -7.46 31.74
N LEU A 311 17.70 -8.73 31.51
CA LEU A 311 17.45 -9.41 30.25
C LEU A 311 15.96 -9.42 29.90
N VAL A 312 15.09 -9.62 30.89
CA VAL A 312 13.63 -9.56 30.72
C VAL A 312 13.18 -8.15 30.34
N PHE A 313 13.62 -7.11 31.05
CA PHE A 313 13.25 -5.72 30.73
C PHE A 313 13.72 -5.29 29.34
N MET A 314 14.92 -5.70 28.93
CA MET A 314 15.47 -5.37 27.62
C MET A 314 14.71 -5.99 26.45
N SER A 315 13.98 -7.09 26.69
CA SER A 315 13.10 -7.69 25.68
C SER A 315 11.94 -6.75 25.28
N VAL A 316 11.43 -5.95 26.21
CA VAL A 316 10.32 -5.01 25.98
C VAL A 316 10.71 -3.93 24.95
N ALA A 317 11.99 -3.55 24.91
CA ALA A 317 12.50 -2.56 23.97
C ALA A 317 12.44 -3.00 22.48
N VAL A 318 12.22 -4.30 22.18
CA VAL A 318 12.01 -4.78 20.80
C VAL A 318 10.61 -4.43 20.28
N LEU A 319 9.64 -4.20 21.16
CA LEU A 319 8.23 -4.15 20.80
C LEU A 319 7.89 -3.10 19.72
N PRO A 320 8.38 -1.85 19.78
CA PRO A 320 8.06 -0.84 18.75
C PRO A 320 8.54 -1.27 17.35
N PHE A 321 9.73 -1.86 17.27
CA PHE A 321 10.30 -2.36 16.02
C PHE A 321 9.48 -3.52 15.45
N PHE A 322 9.04 -4.43 16.32
CA PHE A 322 8.16 -5.53 15.92
C PHE A 322 6.82 -5.03 15.37
N ILE A 323 6.23 -3.98 15.96
CA ILE A 323 4.98 -3.38 15.48
C ILE A 323 5.15 -2.81 14.06
N GLU A 324 6.25 -2.10 13.80
CA GLU A 324 6.55 -1.55 12.48
C GLU A 324 6.73 -2.67 11.44
N GLN A 325 7.53 -3.69 11.75
CA GLN A 325 7.75 -4.84 10.86
C GLN A 325 6.47 -5.64 10.61
N ARG A 326 5.60 -5.78 11.62
CA ARG A 326 4.32 -6.46 11.49
C ARG A 326 3.40 -5.73 10.52
N ALA A 327 3.38 -4.40 10.54
CA ALA A 327 2.60 -3.60 9.60
C ALA A 327 3.07 -3.83 8.15
N VAL A 328 4.38 -3.82 7.91
CA VAL A 328 4.98 -4.11 6.59
C VAL A 328 4.62 -5.52 6.13
N PHE A 329 4.71 -6.52 7.04
CA PHE A 329 4.36 -7.91 6.74
C PHE A 329 2.88 -8.10 6.41
N ALA A 330 1.97 -7.46 7.16
CA ALA A 330 0.53 -7.56 6.93
C ALA A 330 0.17 -7.07 5.52
N ARG A 331 0.78 -5.97 5.09
CA ARG A 331 0.65 -5.47 3.72
C ARG A 331 1.23 -6.45 2.69
N GLU A 332 2.48 -6.87 2.85
CA GLU A 332 3.14 -7.77 1.89
C GLU A 332 2.36 -9.07 1.72
N ARG A 333 1.74 -9.57 2.78
CA ARG A 333 0.89 -10.77 2.75
C ARG A 333 -0.46 -10.56 2.05
N ALA A 334 -1.00 -9.35 2.07
CA ALA A 334 -2.28 -9.05 1.41
C ALA A 334 -2.16 -9.17 -0.12
N ASN A 335 -1.03 -8.72 -0.68
CA ASN A 335 -0.78 -8.68 -2.13
C ASN A 335 0.11 -9.81 -2.63
N SER A 336 1.03 -10.32 -1.80
CA SER A 336 1.88 -11.46 -2.11
C SER A 336 1.59 -12.65 -1.20
N SER A 337 1.67 -13.86 -1.74
CA SER A 337 1.51 -15.10 -0.97
C SER A 337 2.76 -15.40 -0.11
N LEU A 338 3.02 -14.56 0.88
CA LEU A 338 4.15 -14.71 1.80
C LEU A 338 3.87 -15.81 2.83
N SER A 339 4.85 -16.66 3.10
CA SER A 339 4.78 -17.69 4.13
C SER A 339 4.96 -17.09 5.53
N VAL A 340 4.05 -17.41 6.45
CA VAL A 340 4.15 -16.99 7.87
C VAL A 340 5.38 -17.62 8.51
N VAL A 341 5.63 -18.90 8.23
CA VAL A 341 6.75 -19.64 8.82
C VAL A 341 8.08 -19.00 8.41
N SER A 342 8.23 -18.66 7.13
CA SER A 342 9.45 -18.00 6.64
C SER A 342 9.69 -16.64 7.29
N TYR A 343 8.62 -15.89 7.58
CA TYR A 343 8.72 -14.60 8.28
C TYR A 343 9.08 -14.76 9.75
N VAL A 344 8.43 -15.68 10.47
CA VAL A 344 8.71 -15.94 11.88
C VAL A 344 10.16 -16.40 12.05
N CYS A 345 10.61 -17.41 11.29
CA CYS A 345 11.99 -17.88 11.37
C CYS A 345 13.04 -16.84 10.96
N ALA A 346 12.69 -15.86 10.12
CA ALA A 346 13.63 -14.82 9.70
C ALA A 346 13.75 -13.67 10.73
N ASN A 347 12.79 -13.55 11.66
CA ASN A 347 12.77 -12.50 12.69
C ASN A 347 13.22 -12.99 14.07
N PHE A 348 12.97 -14.26 14.39
CA PHE A 348 13.38 -14.94 15.62
C PHE A 348 14.58 -15.82 15.33
#